data_AF-A0A078KSX2-F1
#
_entry.id   AF-A0A078KSX2-F1
#
_cell.length_a   1.000
_cell.length_b   1.000
_cell.length_c   1.000
_cell.angle_alpha   90.00
_cell.angle_beta   90.00
_cell.angle_gamma   90.00
#
_symmetry.space_group_name_H-M   'P 1'
#
loop_
_entity.id
_entity.type
_entity.pdbx_description
1 polymer ?
#
loop_
_entity_poly.entity_id
_entity_poly.type
_entity_poly.pdbx_seq_one_letter_code
_entity_poly.pdbx_strand_id
1 'polypeptide(L)'
;MVSRVKEAQFIDVAFDKRDFFATVTSIDEARMRANDEEHNYDFVGTNIKLIRQEFELYYNLLLENDVNHDIFWFYCYYCCIMLQNYHQAYGQKEEAKKFLKLRIQIRKRCITGEYPKDPKSNDSFIAYLAKAIAAGLVDWLTTPTKISKIKDTVAFANISRIYWFFCRTSITKSFLLARDLDLIDRIGSVFGKKIDVDGIINTLEKPNAVLRVLSVGFFAARFIINGGTILKHVLFPSKQEQALHWYTRLANDFYDLHPEMLNDIVWGTVNFLTNYNELVHIAGPTAGWIVAGFLFFDFCLILWKRHLAKREYEVKRTQLCSDLQYYQDLAERIPNTEGLGAEELNDLLDEKTMLAEHCRLLNEQIKRLDIQWQAKSATYWFNASAALLLMAGFSASMIFSPPIMVLACYMLCTFAVAMYLSDGAYNKYKEKSLLLDNAGFENLNYDKYLAEYKQARNDFYLTMAKNVVMPALLITMIAVCWQAAVAVALLYIGYQLLSSASKHAADNKNPEDIAIELELLSEEKPLKKEMVQMEDSTEYEPGSCVPCF
;
A
#
# COMPACT_ATOMS: atom_id res chain seq x y z
N MET A 1 -27.34 10.46 -5.06
CA MET A 1 -27.14 9.78 -6.36
C MET A 1 -26.08 8.68 -6.24
N VAL A 2 -24.79 9.00 -6.00
CA VAL A 2 -23.70 8.00 -5.93
C VAL A 2 -23.92 6.85 -4.93
N SER A 3 -24.60 7.05 -3.78
CA SER A 3 -24.87 5.93 -2.86
C SER A 3 -25.88 4.92 -3.41
N ARG A 4 -27.00 5.39 -3.99
CA ARG A 4 -28.02 4.52 -4.62
C ARG A 4 -27.45 3.70 -5.79
N VAL A 5 -26.48 4.26 -6.51
CA VAL A 5 -25.76 3.51 -7.56
C VAL A 5 -24.95 2.37 -6.95
N LYS A 6 -24.24 2.59 -5.83
CA LYS A 6 -23.48 1.54 -5.13
C LYS A 6 -24.36 0.48 -4.45
N GLU A 7 -25.54 0.86 -3.97
CA GLU A 7 -26.54 -0.07 -3.42
C GLU A 7 -27.10 -1.01 -4.50
N ALA A 8 -27.36 -0.49 -5.71
CA ALA A 8 -27.78 -1.32 -6.85
C ALA A 8 -26.64 -2.25 -7.35
N GLN A 9 -25.43 -1.72 -7.50
CA GLN A 9 -24.23 -2.48 -7.89
C GLN A 9 -23.95 -3.70 -7.00
N PHE A 10 -24.21 -3.58 -5.69
CA PHE A 10 -24.07 -4.68 -4.75
C PHE A 10 -25.01 -5.85 -5.09
N ILE A 11 -26.27 -5.56 -5.46
CA ILE A 11 -27.31 -6.56 -5.68
C ILE A 11 -26.94 -7.47 -6.87
N ASP A 12 -26.51 -6.88 -7.99
CA ASP A 12 -26.17 -7.63 -9.20
C ASP A 12 -24.99 -8.59 -8.98
N VAL A 13 -23.94 -8.14 -8.27
CA VAL A 13 -22.76 -8.97 -7.95
C VAL A 13 -23.10 -10.06 -6.93
N ALA A 14 -23.97 -9.76 -5.95
CA ALA A 14 -24.41 -10.75 -4.97
C ALA A 14 -25.28 -11.84 -5.62
N PHE A 15 -26.18 -11.48 -6.54
CA PHE A 15 -26.95 -12.47 -7.30
C PHE A 15 -26.07 -13.31 -8.20
N ASP A 16 -25.19 -12.70 -9.00
CA ASP A 16 -24.25 -13.45 -9.86
C ASP A 16 -23.37 -14.42 -9.04
N LYS A 17 -22.86 -13.99 -7.88
CA LYS A 17 -22.10 -14.85 -6.97
C LYS A 17 -22.93 -16.05 -6.49
N ARG A 18 -24.16 -15.83 -6.03
CA ARG A 18 -25.04 -16.90 -5.52
C ARG A 18 -25.42 -17.88 -6.63
N ASP A 19 -25.74 -17.35 -7.81
CA ASP A 19 -26.06 -18.15 -9.00
C ASP A 19 -24.84 -18.93 -9.52
N PHE A 20 -23.63 -18.34 -9.48
CA PHE A 20 -22.37 -19.06 -9.73
C PHE A 20 -22.24 -20.29 -8.82
N PHE A 21 -22.37 -20.12 -7.51
CA PHE A 21 -22.22 -21.21 -6.53
C PHE A 21 -23.37 -22.25 -6.59
N ALA A 22 -24.51 -21.91 -7.18
CA ALA A 22 -25.63 -22.83 -7.40
C ALA A 22 -25.57 -23.59 -8.74
N THR A 23 -24.91 -23.04 -9.77
CA THR A 23 -24.97 -23.57 -11.14
C THR A 23 -23.65 -24.11 -11.70
N VAL A 24 -22.51 -23.67 -11.16
CA VAL A 24 -21.19 -24.06 -11.66
C VAL A 24 -20.65 -25.26 -10.89
N THR A 25 -20.31 -26.32 -11.60
CA THR A 25 -19.74 -27.56 -11.04
C THR A 25 -18.32 -27.83 -11.53
N SER A 26 -17.88 -27.18 -12.63
CA SER A 26 -16.55 -27.39 -13.23
C SER A 26 -15.82 -26.10 -13.61
N ILE A 27 -14.50 -26.19 -13.77
CA ILE A 27 -13.66 -25.05 -14.20
C ILE A 27 -13.96 -24.59 -15.64
N ASP A 28 -14.43 -25.48 -16.51
CA ASP A 28 -14.81 -25.11 -17.88
C ASP A 28 -16.21 -24.48 -17.93
N GLU A 29 -17.14 -24.83 -17.02
CA GLU A 29 -18.38 -24.06 -16.78
C GLU A 29 -18.08 -22.67 -16.23
N ALA A 30 -17.19 -22.56 -15.23
CA ALA A 30 -16.72 -21.27 -14.72
C ALA A 30 -16.09 -20.41 -15.83
N ARG A 31 -15.41 -21.05 -16.81
CA ARG A 31 -14.90 -20.40 -18.00
C ARG A 31 -16.00 -19.94 -18.94
N MET A 32 -17.00 -20.79 -19.23
CA MET A 32 -18.11 -20.45 -20.12
C MET A 32 -18.89 -19.26 -19.57
N ARG A 33 -19.30 -19.33 -18.30
CA ARG A 33 -19.97 -18.24 -17.58
C ARG A 33 -19.16 -16.93 -17.61
N ALA A 34 -17.86 -16.97 -17.32
CA ALA A 34 -17.02 -15.76 -17.36
C ALA A 34 -16.86 -15.11 -18.76
N ASN A 35 -17.34 -15.74 -19.83
CA ASN A 35 -17.34 -15.21 -21.19
C ASN A 35 -18.77 -15.13 -21.79
N ASP A 36 -19.80 -15.24 -20.95
CA ASP A 36 -21.19 -15.06 -21.36
C ASP A 36 -21.47 -13.59 -21.72
N GLU A 37 -22.54 -13.34 -22.48
CA GLU A 37 -22.96 -12.01 -22.89
C GLU A 37 -23.44 -11.15 -21.71
N GLU A 38 -23.87 -11.77 -20.60
CA GLU A 38 -24.25 -11.07 -19.37
C GLU A 38 -23.02 -10.49 -18.64
N HIS A 39 -21.88 -11.19 -18.64
CA HIS A 39 -20.63 -10.76 -18.00
C HIS A 39 -19.76 -9.87 -18.90
N ASN A 40 -20.42 -9.09 -19.75
CA ASN A 40 -19.78 -8.16 -20.66
C ASN A 40 -19.14 -6.96 -19.92
N TYR A 41 -18.51 -6.06 -20.68
CA TYR A 41 -17.76 -4.93 -20.13
C TYR A 41 -18.63 -3.94 -19.32
N ASP A 42 -19.93 -3.83 -19.58
CA ASP A 42 -20.84 -2.99 -18.80
C ASP A 42 -20.99 -3.51 -17.36
N PHE A 43 -21.29 -4.80 -17.18
CA PHE A 43 -21.35 -5.46 -15.87
C PHE A 43 -20.00 -5.37 -15.13
N VAL A 44 -18.91 -5.82 -15.77
CA VAL A 44 -17.60 -5.87 -15.11
C VAL A 44 -17.06 -4.47 -14.83
N GLY A 45 -17.22 -3.52 -15.75
CA GLY A 45 -16.76 -2.14 -15.57
C GLY A 45 -17.56 -1.36 -14.53
N THR A 46 -18.84 -1.67 -14.38
CA THR A 46 -19.71 -1.14 -13.33
C THR A 46 -19.32 -1.69 -11.95
N ASN A 47 -18.91 -2.96 -11.88
CA ASN A 47 -18.67 -3.70 -10.63
C ASN A 47 -17.19 -4.00 -10.31
N ILE A 48 -16.25 -3.42 -11.08
CA ILE A 48 -14.81 -3.77 -11.09
C ILE A 48 -14.14 -3.78 -9.71
N LYS A 49 -14.51 -2.85 -8.82
CA LYS A 49 -13.97 -2.76 -7.46
C LYS A 49 -14.44 -3.91 -6.58
N LEU A 50 -15.72 -4.28 -6.65
CA LEU A 50 -16.30 -5.37 -5.86
C LEU A 50 -15.75 -6.72 -6.33
N ILE A 51 -15.65 -6.94 -7.64
CA ILE A 51 -15.09 -8.15 -8.25
C ILE A 51 -13.60 -8.31 -7.89
N ARG A 52 -12.82 -7.23 -7.93
CA ARG A 52 -11.42 -7.25 -7.47
C ARG A 52 -11.33 -7.64 -5.99
N GLN A 53 -12.16 -7.05 -5.14
CA GLN A 53 -12.15 -7.32 -3.70
C GLN A 53 -12.62 -8.75 -3.38
N GLU A 54 -13.62 -9.30 -4.08
CA GLU A 54 -13.97 -10.74 -3.99
C GLU A 54 -12.75 -11.61 -4.33
N PHE A 55 -12.13 -11.37 -5.48
CA PHE A 55 -10.95 -12.13 -5.92
C PHE A 55 -9.80 -12.03 -4.91
N GLU A 56 -9.41 -10.82 -4.50
CA GLU A 56 -8.29 -10.61 -3.57
C GLU A 56 -8.57 -11.21 -2.18
N LEU A 57 -9.83 -11.24 -1.71
CA LEU A 57 -10.19 -11.89 -0.45
C LEU A 57 -10.19 -13.42 -0.54
N TYR A 58 -10.88 -14.01 -1.52
CA TYR A 58 -10.89 -15.48 -1.70
C TYR A 58 -9.50 -16.02 -2.03
N TYR A 59 -8.78 -15.43 -2.99
CA TYR A 59 -7.48 -15.94 -3.44
C TYR A 59 -6.45 -15.98 -2.30
N ASN A 60 -6.40 -14.95 -1.45
CA ASN A 60 -5.49 -14.95 -0.30
C ASN A 60 -5.91 -15.96 0.79
N LEU A 61 -7.21 -16.15 1.03
CA LEU A 61 -7.71 -17.19 1.94
C LEU A 61 -7.34 -18.60 1.46
N LEU A 62 -7.59 -18.90 0.20
CA LEU A 62 -7.35 -20.20 -0.41
C LEU A 62 -5.86 -20.54 -0.54
N LEU A 63 -4.97 -19.54 -0.50
CA LEU A 63 -3.51 -19.74 -0.41
C LEU A 63 -3.02 -20.05 1.02
N GLU A 64 -3.77 -19.64 2.05
CA GLU A 64 -3.36 -19.79 3.45
C GLU A 64 -4.05 -20.96 4.16
N ASN A 65 -5.24 -21.34 3.72
CA ASN A 65 -6.05 -22.43 4.25
C ASN A 65 -6.11 -23.60 3.26
N ASP A 66 -6.04 -24.83 3.77
CA ASP A 66 -6.29 -26.04 2.97
C ASP A 66 -7.80 -26.24 2.78
N VAL A 67 -8.39 -25.49 1.83
CA VAL A 67 -9.82 -25.55 1.50
C VAL A 67 -10.05 -26.68 0.50
N ASN A 68 -10.72 -27.74 0.98
CA ASN A 68 -10.91 -29.01 0.27
C ASN A 68 -12.05 -28.99 -0.77
N HIS A 69 -12.43 -27.82 -1.29
CA HIS A 69 -13.48 -27.67 -2.29
C HIS A 69 -13.02 -26.78 -3.46
N ASP A 70 -12.92 -27.38 -4.65
CA ASP A 70 -12.45 -26.69 -5.85
C ASP A 70 -13.41 -25.60 -6.36
N ILE A 71 -14.68 -25.59 -5.95
CA ILE A 71 -15.67 -24.57 -6.36
C ILE A 71 -15.21 -23.14 -6.01
N PHE A 72 -14.55 -22.94 -4.86
CA PHE A 72 -14.00 -21.63 -4.48
C PHE A 72 -12.83 -21.21 -5.38
N TRP A 73 -12.06 -22.18 -5.89
CA TRP A 73 -11.02 -21.93 -6.88
C TRP A 73 -11.59 -21.68 -8.28
N PHE A 74 -12.68 -22.33 -8.65
CA PHE A 74 -13.44 -22.01 -9.86
C PHE A 74 -13.98 -20.58 -9.79
N TYR A 75 -14.46 -20.11 -8.62
CA TYR A 75 -14.87 -18.72 -8.44
C TYR A 75 -13.70 -17.73 -8.59
N CYS A 76 -12.53 -18.02 -7.98
CA CYS A 76 -11.33 -17.22 -8.22
C CYS A 76 -10.90 -17.18 -9.70
N TYR A 77 -11.01 -18.31 -10.40
CA TYR A 77 -10.71 -18.42 -11.83
C TYR A 77 -11.68 -17.59 -12.69
N TYR A 78 -12.97 -17.65 -12.37
CA TYR A 78 -14.05 -16.86 -12.95
C TYR A 78 -13.81 -15.36 -12.79
N CYS A 79 -13.55 -14.88 -11.56
CA CYS A 79 -13.19 -13.48 -11.32
C CYS A 79 -11.91 -13.07 -12.07
N CYS A 80 -10.90 -13.96 -12.13
CA CYS A 80 -9.66 -13.72 -12.89
C CYS A 80 -9.91 -13.45 -14.38
N ILE A 81 -10.87 -14.15 -15.02
CA ILE A 81 -11.23 -13.92 -16.42
C ILE A 81 -11.89 -12.55 -16.59
N MET A 82 -12.88 -12.21 -15.75
CA MET A 82 -13.53 -10.90 -15.81
C MET A 82 -12.51 -9.75 -15.63
N LEU A 83 -11.63 -9.85 -14.63
CA LEU A 83 -10.58 -8.86 -14.37
C LEU A 83 -9.60 -8.75 -15.54
N GLN A 84 -9.16 -9.88 -16.12
CA GLN A 84 -8.33 -9.89 -17.33
C GLN A 84 -9.02 -9.18 -18.50
N ASN A 85 -10.27 -9.54 -18.78
CA ASN A 85 -11.06 -9.03 -19.91
C ASN A 85 -11.26 -7.50 -19.77
N TYR A 86 -11.62 -7.03 -18.58
CA TYR A 86 -11.72 -5.60 -18.26
C TYR A 86 -10.40 -4.86 -18.51
N HIS A 87 -9.29 -5.32 -17.94
CA HIS A 87 -7.99 -4.64 -18.11
C HIS A 87 -7.51 -4.64 -19.56
N GLN A 88 -7.79 -5.70 -20.32
CA GLN A 88 -7.48 -5.78 -21.74
C GLN A 88 -8.29 -4.76 -22.55
N ALA A 89 -9.60 -4.63 -22.27
CA ALA A 89 -10.50 -3.65 -22.88
C ALA A 89 -10.18 -2.19 -22.52
N TYR A 90 -9.79 -1.95 -21.26
CA TYR A 90 -9.38 -0.63 -20.74
C TYR A 90 -8.02 -0.17 -21.33
N GLY A 91 -7.20 -1.13 -21.77
CA GLY A 91 -5.85 -0.91 -22.33
C GLY A 91 -4.71 -1.11 -21.32
N GLN A 92 -4.99 -1.58 -20.11
CA GLN A 92 -4.02 -1.86 -19.04
C GLN A 92 -3.34 -3.23 -19.24
N LYS A 93 -2.51 -3.32 -20.27
CA LYS A 93 -1.87 -4.58 -20.72
C LYS A 93 -1.08 -5.32 -19.64
N GLU A 94 -0.44 -4.63 -18.69
CA GLU A 94 0.36 -5.30 -17.65
C GLU A 94 -0.53 -5.92 -16.55
N GLU A 95 -1.60 -5.25 -16.11
CA GLU A 95 -2.59 -5.88 -15.20
C GLU A 95 -3.32 -7.04 -15.90
N ALA A 96 -3.68 -6.91 -17.18
CA ALA A 96 -4.23 -8.02 -17.94
C ALA A 96 -3.31 -9.25 -17.98
N LYS A 97 -1.99 -9.05 -18.15
CA LYS A 97 -0.99 -10.14 -18.06
C LYS A 97 -0.88 -10.73 -16.65
N LYS A 98 -0.97 -9.91 -15.60
CA LYS A 98 -0.96 -10.36 -14.21
C LYS A 98 -2.14 -11.28 -13.91
N PHE A 99 -3.36 -10.88 -14.28
CA PHE A 99 -4.54 -11.74 -14.14
C PHE A 99 -4.49 -12.97 -15.04
N LEU A 100 -3.93 -12.88 -16.26
CA LEU A 100 -3.67 -14.06 -17.10
C LEU A 100 -2.69 -15.04 -16.43
N LYS A 101 -1.64 -14.56 -15.76
CA LYS A 101 -0.70 -15.43 -15.01
C LYS A 101 -1.41 -16.14 -13.86
N LEU A 102 -2.16 -15.39 -13.04
CA LEU A 102 -2.94 -15.93 -11.92
C LEU A 102 -3.97 -16.96 -12.41
N ARG A 103 -4.70 -16.66 -13.49
CA ARG A 103 -5.64 -17.57 -14.16
C ARG A 103 -4.98 -18.90 -14.57
N ILE A 104 -3.76 -18.86 -15.10
CA ILE A 104 -3.00 -20.07 -15.48
C ILE A 104 -2.57 -20.85 -14.23
N GLN A 105 -2.13 -20.17 -13.16
CA GLN A 105 -1.73 -20.82 -11.90
C GLN A 105 -2.93 -21.52 -11.24
N ILE A 106 -4.07 -20.84 -11.12
CA ILE A 106 -5.32 -21.40 -10.58
C ILE A 106 -5.79 -22.60 -11.42
N ARG A 107 -5.85 -22.48 -12.75
CA ARG A 107 -6.23 -23.61 -13.62
C ARG A 107 -5.31 -24.81 -13.45
N LYS A 108 -4.01 -24.59 -13.25
CA LYS A 108 -3.09 -25.69 -12.99
C LYS A 108 -3.42 -26.36 -11.65
N ARG A 109 -3.62 -25.62 -10.56
CA ARG A 109 -4.09 -26.18 -9.27
C ARG A 109 -5.34 -27.04 -9.44
N CYS A 110 -6.37 -26.54 -10.13
CA CYS A 110 -7.62 -27.28 -10.33
C CYS A 110 -7.48 -28.55 -11.19
N ILE A 111 -6.36 -28.74 -11.91
CA ILE A 111 -6.11 -29.93 -12.74
C ILE A 111 -5.11 -30.88 -12.06
N THR A 112 -4.11 -30.35 -11.35
CA THR A 112 -3.00 -31.14 -10.79
C THR A 112 -3.04 -31.30 -9.27
N GLY A 113 -4.01 -30.68 -8.57
CA GLY A 113 -4.05 -30.54 -7.11
C GLY A 113 -2.99 -29.58 -6.56
N GLU A 114 -1.76 -29.66 -7.09
CA GLU A 114 -0.65 -28.79 -6.74
C GLU A 114 -0.83 -27.36 -7.24
N TYR A 115 -0.72 -26.38 -6.33
CA TYR A 115 -0.41 -25.02 -6.75
C TYR A 115 0.97 -25.00 -7.42
N PRO A 116 1.14 -24.44 -8.62
CA PRO A 116 2.46 -24.15 -9.13
C PRO A 116 3.10 -23.10 -8.23
N LYS A 117 3.92 -23.56 -7.28
CA LYS A 117 4.99 -22.75 -6.70
C LYS A 117 5.67 -22.08 -7.88
N ASP A 118 5.62 -20.75 -7.95
CA ASP A 118 6.37 -19.99 -8.96
C ASP A 118 7.78 -20.57 -8.96
N PRO A 119 8.28 -21.10 -10.08
CA PRO A 119 9.40 -22.04 -10.07
C PRO A 119 10.52 -21.40 -9.29
N LYS A 120 10.87 -22.01 -8.13
CA LYS A 120 11.87 -21.47 -7.21
C LYS A 120 13.06 -21.09 -8.07
N SER A 121 13.40 -19.82 -8.03
CA SER A 121 14.31 -19.22 -8.99
C SER A 121 15.70 -19.77 -8.69
N ASN A 122 16.03 -20.90 -9.30
CA ASN A 122 17.37 -21.50 -9.29
C ASN A 122 18.40 -20.61 -10.03
N ASP A 123 17.96 -19.46 -10.56
CA ASP A 123 18.83 -18.33 -10.88
C ASP A 123 19.67 -18.01 -9.62
N SER A 124 20.99 -18.12 -9.73
CA SER A 124 21.89 -17.63 -8.68
C SER A 124 21.58 -16.16 -8.35
N PHE A 125 21.90 -15.68 -7.15
CA PHE A 125 21.60 -14.29 -6.77
C PHE A 125 22.11 -13.27 -7.81
N ILE A 126 23.24 -13.54 -8.47
CA ILE A 126 23.78 -12.71 -9.55
C ILE A 126 22.90 -12.75 -10.81
N ALA A 127 22.37 -13.92 -11.20
CA ALA A 127 21.44 -14.05 -12.32
C ALA A 127 20.07 -13.41 -12.00
N TYR A 128 19.55 -13.60 -10.79
CA TYR A 128 18.35 -12.89 -10.29
C TYR A 128 18.56 -11.38 -10.33
N LEU A 129 19.69 -10.88 -9.82
CA LEU A 129 20.03 -9.46 -9.80
C LEU A 129 20.20 -8.89 -11.22
N ALA A 130 20.91 -9.59 -12.10
CA ALA A 130 21.07 -9.19 -13.50
C ALA A 130 19.71 -9.11 -14.22
N LYS A 131 18.82 -10.07 -13.98
CA LYS A 131 17.44 -10.12 -14.50
C LYS A 131 16.59 -8.98 -13.93
N ALA A 132 16.71 -8.67 -12.65
CA ALA A 132 16.03 -7.56 -11.99
C ALA A 132 16.52 -6.19 -12.50
N ILE A 133 17.84 -6.01 -12.66
CA ILE A 133 18.44 -4.80 -13.24
C ILE A 133 18.03 -4.65 -14.72
N ALA A 134 18.12 -5.72 -15.52
CA ALA A 134 17.70 -5.69 -16.92
C ALA A 134 16.20 -5.38 -17.06
N ALA A 135 15.35 -5.99 -16.24
CA ALA A 135 13.93 -5.68 -16.18
C ALA A 135 13.69 -4.21 -15.77
N GLY A 136 14.41 -3.70 -14.76
CA GLY A 136 14.33 -2.29 -14.34
C GLY A 136 14.80 -1.30 -15.40
N LEU A 137 15.85 -1.62 -16.16
CA LEU A 137 16.33 -0.80 -17.28
C LEU A 137 15.35 -0.81 -18.45
N VAL A 138 14.82 -1.98 -18.83
CA VAL A 138 13.77 -2.10 -19.86
C VAL A 138 12.49 -1.39 -19.41
N ASP A 139 12.14 -1.46 -18.14
CA ASP A 139 10.96 -0.76 -17.61
C ASP A 139 11.16 0.75 -17.62
N TRP A 140 12.34 1.24 -17.19
CA TRP A 140 12.71 2.66 -17.28
C TRP A 140 12.70 3.18 -18.73
N LEU A 141 13.27 2.42 -19.68
CA LEU A 141 13.24 2.74 -21.11
C LEU A 141 11.81 2.70 -21.70
N THR A 142 10.91 1.87 -21.14
CA THR A 142 9.49 1.83 -21.56
C THR A 142 8.57 2.73 -20.75
N THR A 143 9.04 3.39 -19.68
CA THR A 143 8.25 4.35 -18.90
C THR A 143 7.64 5.46 -19.77
N PRO A 144 8.33 6.09 -20.74
CA PRO A 144 7.73 7.09 -21.62
C PRO A 144 6.56 6.58 -22.48
N THR A 145 6.39 5.26 -22.65
CA THR A 145 5.25 4.67 -23.39
C THR A 145 4.10 4.22 -22.48
N LYS A 146 4.25 4.36 -21.16
CA LYS A 146 3.31 3.85 -20.14
C LYS A 146 2.80 4.99 -19.26
N ILE A 147 1.65 5.55 -19.61
CA ILE A 147 1.03 6.73 -18.94
C ILE A 147 0.95 6.57 -17.41
N SER A 148 0.56 5.41 -16.89
CA SER A 148 0.52 5.14 -15.45
C SER A 148 1.90 5.24 -14.79
N LYS A 149 2.95 4.72 -15.43
CA LYS A 149 4.32 4.80 -14.90
C LYS A 149 4.88 6.21 -14.93
N ILE A 150 4.52 7.02 -15.93
CA ILE A 150 4.84 8.45 -15.96
C ILE A 150 4.17 9.16 -14.78
N LYS A 151 2.87 8.90 -14.54
CA LYS A 151 2.12 9.44 -13.40
C LYS A 151 2.79 9.10 -12.06
N ASP A 152 3.12 7.84 -11.83
CA ASP A 152 3.75 7.38 -10.58
C ASP A 152 5.14 8.00 -10.40
N THR A 153 5.93 8.06 -11.48
CA THR A 153 7.27 8.68 -11.48
C THR A 153 7.19 10.18 -11.18
N VAL A 154 6.23 10.90 -11.76
CA VAL A 154 5.99 12.33 -11.51
C VAL A 154 5.53 12.58 -10.07
N ALA A 155 4.65 11.73 -9.53
CA ALA A 155 4.22 11.80 -8.14
C ALA A 155 5.40 11.59 -7.17
N PHE A 156 6.20 10.54 -7.38
CA PHE A 156 7.39 10.27 -6.58
C PHE A 156 8.45 11.37 -6.69
N ALA A 157 8.70 11.89 -7.90
CA ALA A 157 9.63 12.99 -8.13
C ALA A 157 9.19 14.29 -7.41
N ASN A 158 7.87 14.54 -7.32
CA ASN A 158 7.35 15.69 -6.58
C ASN A 158 7.49 15.54 -5.06
N ILE A 159 7.22 14.35 -4.49
CA ILE A 159 7.50 14.10 -3.07
C ILE A 159 9.00 14.26 -2.80
N SER A 160 9.86 13.72 -3.67
CA SER A 160 11.31 13.87 -3.59
C SER A 160 11.77 15.34 -3.67
N ARG A 161 11.13 16.17 -4.51
CA ARG A 161 11.35 17.62 -4.63
C ARG A 161 10.96 18.36 -3.35
N ILE A 162 9.79 18.07 -2.78
CA ILE A 162 9.35 18.61 -1.49
C ILE A 162 10.37 18.21 -0.42
N TYR A 163 10.82 16.96 -0.44
CA TYR A 163 11.75 16.49 0.57
C TYR A 163 13.12 17.17 0.48
N TRP A 164 13.68 17.26 -0.73
CA TRP A 164 14.91 18.00 -0.99
C TRP A 164 14.83 19.43 -0.45
N PHE A 165 13.72 20.14 -0.69
CA PHE A 165 13.53 21.51 -0.20
C PHE A 165 13.67 21.62 1.33
N PHE A 166 13.03 20.72 2.08
CA PHE A 166 13.08 20.73 3.55
C PHE A 166 14.43 20.29 4.10
N CYS A 167 15.04 19.24 3.56
CA CYS A 167 16.39 18.82 3.94
C CYS A 167 17.42 19.92 3.67
N ARG A 168 17.47 20.43 2.44
CA ARG A 168 18.35 21.53 2.01
C ARG A 168 18.20 22.74 2.93
N THR A 169 16.96 23.18 3.20
CA THR A 169 16.70 24.35 4.04
C THR A 169 17.09 24.11 5.50
N SER A 170 16.86 22.91 6.05
CA SER A 170 17.36 22.51 7.37
C SER A 170 18.89 22.59 7.42
N ILE A 171 19.58 21.99 6.45
CA ILE A 171 21.04 21.95 6.37
C ILE A 171 21.64 23.37 6.23
N THR A 172 21.08 24.21 5.36
CA THR A 172 21.48 25.62 5.24
C THR A 172 21.32 26.37 6.56
N LYS A 173 20.22 26.18 7.29
CA LYS A 173 20.02 26.81 8.61
C LYS A 173 20.95 26.24 9.68
N SER A 174 21.28 24.94 9.66
CA SER A 174 22.30 24.34 10.52
C SER A 174 23.68 24.94 10.27
N PHE A 175 24.09 25.11 9.01
CA PHE A 175 25.39 25.70 8.67
C PHE A 175 25.49 27.18 9.06
N LEU A 176 24.42 27.97 8.84
CA LEU A 176 24.36 29.35 9.31
C LEU A 176 24.46 29.43 10.83
N LEU A 177 23.66 28.66 11.57
CA LEU A 177 23.73 28.60 13.03
C LEU A 177 25.11 28.14 13.54
N ALA A 178 25.72 27.14 12.90
CA ALA A 178 27.04 26.64 13.30
C ALA A 178 28.16 27.65 13.03
N ARG A 179 28.03 28.49 12.00
CA ARG A 179 28.91 29.64 11.76
C ARG A 179 28.68 30.73 12.81
N ASP A 180 27.42 31.09 13.06
CA ASP A 180 27.04 32.15 14.00
C ASP A 180 27.35 31.79 15.49
N LEU A 181 27.68 30.51 15.77
CA LEU A 181 28.15 29.99 17.07
C LEU A 181 29.67 29.69 17.11
N ASP A 182 30.44 30.09 16.10
CA ASP A 182 31.87 29.78 15.88
C ASP A 182 32.21 28.26 15.88
N LEU A 183 31.22 27.38 15.77
CA LEU A 183 31.44 25.93 15.81
C LEU A 183 32.24 25.45 14.59
N ILE A 184 31.97 26.04 13.42
CA ILE A 184 32.68 25.69 12.19
C ILE A 184 34.16 26.10 12.26
N ASP A 185 34.50 27.26 12.81
CA ASP A 185 35.89 27.69 12.94
C ASP A 185 36.65 26.90 14.01
N ARG A 186 35.97 26.47 15.09
CA ARG A 186 36.52 25.51 16.08
C ARG A 186 36.80 24.15 15.45
N ILE A 187 35.90 23.63 14.63
CA ILE A 187 36.12 22.37 13.89
C ILE A 187 37.26 22.56 12.88
N GLY A 188 37.26 23.67 12.14
CA GLY A 188 38.29 23.99 11.15
C GLY A 188 39.70 24.10 11.75
N SER A 189 39.83 24.65 12.97
CA SER A 189 41.12 24.73 13.67
C SER A 189 41.64 23.35 14.10
N VAL A 190 40.75 22.43 14.54
CA VAL A 190 41.10 21.03 14.86
C VAL A 190 41.59 20.27 13.62
N PHE A 191 40.98 20.50 12.46
CA PHE A 191 41.36 19.84 11.20
C PHE A 191 42.38 20.63 10.34
N GLY A 192 42.90 21.75 10.84
CA GLY A 192 43.87 22.60 10.14
C GLY A 192 43.38 23.17 8.80
N LYS A 193 42.07 23.33 8.61
CA LYS A 193 41.44 23.76 7.36
C LYS A 193 40.28 24.71 7.60
N LYS A 194 40.28 25.85 6.89
CA LYS A 194 39.13 26.75 6.85
C LYS A 194 38.00 26.11 6.04
N ILE A 195 36.81 25.99 6.62
CA ILE A 195 35.62 25.43 5.97
C ILE A 195 34.84 26.59 5.33
N ASP A 196 34.65 26.54 4.01
CA ASP A 196 33.88 27.55 3.28
C ASP A 196 32.36 27.29 3.39
N VAL A 197 31.76 27.83 4.45
CA VAL A 197 30.32 27.72 4.71
C VAL A 197 29.48 28.34 3.60
N ASP A 198 29.91 29.48 3.07
CA ASP A 198 29.14 30.22 2.07
C ASP A 198 29.19 29.51 0.70
N GLY A 199 30.33 28.88 0.35
CA GLY A 199 30.46 28.00 -0.81
C GLY A 199 29.61 26.72 -0.74
N ILE A 200 29.49 26.12 0.46
CA ILE A 200 28.59 24.99 0.73
C ILE A 200 27.13 25.43 0.55
N ILE A 201 26.73 26.56 1.15
CA ILE A 201 25.36 27.10 1.05
C ILE A 201 25.02 27.43 -0.41
N ASN A 202 25.89 28.16 -1.12
CA ASN A 202 25.68 28.47 -2.55
C ASN A 202 25.49 27.18 -3.38
N THR A 203 26.26 26.13 -3.09
CA THR A 203 26.10 24.83 -3.77
C THR A 203 24.77 24.15 -3.47
N LEU A 204 24.25 24.26 -2.24
CA LEU A 204 22.90 23.83 -1.87
C LEU A 204 21.79 24.65 -2.57
N GLU A 205 22.03 25.92 -2.87
CA GLU A 205 21.03 26.83 -3.46
C GLU A 205 20.91 26.72 -4.99
N LYS A 206 21.97 26.30 -5.70
CA LYS A 206 22.00 26.16 -7.19
C LYS A 206 20.75 25.49 -7.80
N PRO A 207 20.19 24.39 -7.25
CA PRO A 207 19.01 23.75 -7.84
C PRO A 207 17.70 24.55 -7.74
N ASN A 208 17.63 25.63 -6.94
CA ASN A 208 16.38 26.32 -6.60
C ASN A 208 15.57 26.78 -7.82
N ALA A 209 16.21 27.25 -8.89
CA ALA A 209 15.52 27.66 -10.12
C ALA A 209 14.78 26.47 -10.78
N VAL A 210 15.45 25.31 -10.86
CA VAL A 210 14.85 24.06 -11.39
C VAL A 210 13.73 23.57 -10.45
N LEU A 211 13.96 23.60 -9.13
CA LEU A 211 12.96 23.18 -8.14
C LEU A 211 11.70 24.06 -8.15
N ARG A 212 11.82 25.38 -8.41
CA ARG A 212 10.67 26.29 -8.63
C ARG A 212 9.85 25.87 -9.85
N VAL A 213 10.49 25.63 -11.00
CA VAL A 213 9.80 25.16 -12.21
C VAL A 213 9.12 23.80 -11.99
N LEU A 214 9.83 22.84 -11.43
CA LEU A 214 9.30 21.49 -11.15
C LEU A 214 8.15 21.51 -10.13
N SER A 215 8.10 22.49 -9.22
CA SER A 215 7.02 22.62 -8.25
C SER A 215 5.65 22.84 -8.88
N VAL A 216 5.59 23.50 -10.03
CA VAL A 216 4.36 23.68 -10.82
C VAL A 216 4.25 22.58 -11.87
N GLY A 217 5.36 22.28 -12.56
CA GLY A 217 5.42 21.32 -13.67
C GLY A 217 4.95 19.92 -13.31
N PHE A 218 5.30 19.40 -12.12
CA PHE A 218 4.86 18.05 -11.72
C PHE A 218 3.35 17.97 -11.45
N PHE A 219 2.76 18.95 -10.77
CA PHE A 219 1.31 18.98 -10.54
C PHE A 219 0.54 19.20 -11.85
N ALA A 220 1.01 20.12 -12.71
CA ALA A 220 0.42 20.34 -14.03
C ALA A 220 0.49 19.08 -14.92
N ALA A 221 1.64 18.39 -14.95
CA ALA A 221 1.80 17.14 -15.69
C ALA A 221 0.87 16.03 -15.17
N ARG A 222 0.75 15.85 -13.84
CA ARG A 222 -0.15 14.85 -13.27
C ARG A 222 -1.63 15.18 -13.52
N PHE A 223 -2.01 16.45 -13.45
CA PHE A 223 -3.36 16.90 -13.83
C PHE A 223 -3.68 16.59 -15.29
N ILE A 224 -2.77 16.93 -16.22
CA ILE A 224 -2.93 16.69 -17.66
C ILE A 224 -2.99 15.18 -17.95
N ILE A 225 -2.18 14.36 -17.28
CA ILE A 225 -2.22 12.90 -17.43
C ILE A 225 -3.54 12.31 -16.93
N ASN A 226 -4.00 12.70 -15.74
CA ASN A 226 -5.27 12.23 -15.17
C ASN A 226 -6.47 12.70 -16.02
N GLY A 227 -6.51 13.98 -16.41
CA GLY A 227 -7.55 14.52 -17.28
C GLY A 227 -7.53 13.93 -18.69
N GLY A 228 -6.35 13.72 -19.28
CA GLY A 228 -6.18 13.06 -20.57
C GLY A 228 -6.60 11.59 -20.56
N THR A 229 -6.43 10.90 -19.42
CA THR A 229 -6.95 9.55 -19.21
C THR A 229 -8.48 9.56 -19.29
N ILE A 230 -9.16 10.40 -18.49
CA ILE A 230 -10.63 10.56 -18.52
C ILE A 230 -11.11 10.89 -19.94
N LEU A 231 -10.49 11.87 -20.61
CA LEU A 231 -10.85 12.25 -21.98
C LEU A 231 -10.66 11.10 -22.99
N LYS A 232 -9.63 10.27 -22.84
CA LYS A 232 -9.41 9.06 -23.65
C LYS A 232 -10.58 8.07 -23.49
N HIS A 233 -11.01 7.77 -22.26
CA HIS A 233 -12.10 6.81 -22.03
C HIS A 233 -13.48 7.37 -22.38
N VAL A 234 -13.69 8.68 -22.31
CA VAL A 234 -14.97 9.31 -22.68
C VAL A 234 -15.10 9.50 -24.19
N LEU A 235 -14.09 10.09 -24.85
CA LEU A 235 -14.14 10.50 -26.26
C LEU A 235 -13.60 9.44 -27.25
N PHE A 236 -12.66 8.60 -26.82
CA PHE A 236 -12.03 7.57 -27.65
C PHE A 236 -12.07 6.17 -27.01
N PRO A 237 -13.26 5.70 -26.56
CA PRO A 237 -13.41 4.38 -25.96
C PRO A 237 -13.12 3.25 -26.95
N SER A 238 -12.49 2.18 -26.47
CA SER A 238 -12.36 0.90 -27.17
C SER A 238 -13.74 0.30 -27.49
N LYS A 239 -13.79 -0.66 -28.42
CA LYS A 239 -15.06 -1.31 -28.78
C LYS A 239 -15.75 -2.00 -27.60
N GLN A 240 -14.99 -2.52 -26.64
CA GLN A 240 -15.55 -3.06 -25.40
C GLN A 240 -15.98 -1.95 -24.44
N GLU A 241 -15.18 -0.88 -24.28
CA GLU A 241 -15.54 0.27 -23.45
C GLU A 241 -16.86 0.95 -23.87
N GLN A 242 -17.23 0.85 -25.15
CA GLN A 242 -18.47 1.37 -25.72
C GLN A 242 -19.75 0.69 -25.20
N ALA A 243 -19.67 -0.51 -24.60
CA ALA A 243 -20.82 -1.16 -23.97
C ALA A 243 -21.38 -0.35 -22.79
N LEU A 244 -20.47 0.27 -22.00
CA LEU A 244 -20.82 1.13 -20.87
C LEU A 244 -21.26 2.51 -21.36
N HIS A 245 -22.29 3.12 -20.75
CA HIS A 245 -22.70 4.47 -21.14
C HIS A 245 -21.60 5.52 -20.84
N TRP A 246 -21.41 6.51 -21.72
CA TRP A 246 -20.30 7.47 -21.63
C TRP A 246 -20.30 8.28 -20.32
N TYR A 247 -21.49 8.61 -19.80
CA TYR A 247 -21.62 9.31 -18.52
C TYR A 247 -21.17 8.43 -17.35
N THR A 248 -21.42 7.12 -17.42
CA THR A 248 -20.98 6.17 -16.39
C THR A 248 -19.47 5.97 -16.44
N ARG A 249 -18.86 5.91 -17.63
CA ARG A 249 -17.39 5.95 -17.80
C ARG A 249 -16.80 7.21 -17.15
N LEU A 250 -17.32 8.40 -17.51
CA LEU A 250 -16.89 9.67 -16.92
C LEU A 250 -17.04 9.69 -15.39
N ALA A 251 -18.17 9.22 -14.86
CA ALA A 251 -18.44 9.21 -13.43
C ALA A 251 -17.51 8.26 -12.67
N ASN A 252 -17.20 7.08 -13.23
CA ASN A 252 -16.29 6.10 -12.63
C ASN A 252 -14.85 6.62 -12.62
N ASP A 253 -14.32 7.04 -13.77
CA ASP A 253 -12.95 7.55 -13.88
C ASP A 253 -12.75 8.82 -13.02
N PHE A 254 -13.75 9.72 -12.99
CA PHE A 254 -13.71 10.89 -12.12
C PHE A 254 -13.82 10.51 -10.63
N TYR A 255 -14.65 9.53 -10.26
CA TYR A 255 -14.72 9.05 -8.89
C TYR A 255 -13.35 8.50 -8.40
N ASP A 256 -12.58 7.86 -9.28
CA ASP A 256 -11.26 7.32 -8.91
C ASP A 256 -10.15 8.39 -8.90
N LEU A 257 -10.21 9.36 -9.82
CA LEU A 257 -9.12 10.35 -9.99
C LEU A 257 -9.33 11.69 -9.29
N HIS A 258 -10.56 12.06 -8.90
CA HIS A 258 -10.84 13.38 -8.33
C HIS A 258 -10.01 13.76 -7.08
N PRO A 259 -9.63 12.85 -6.15
CA PRO A 259 -8.84 13.25 -4.97
C PRO A 259 -7.40 13.62 -5.34
N GLU A 260 -6.90 13.13 -6.47
CA GLU A 260 -5.58 13.48 -7.01
C GLU A 260 -5.67 14.72 -7.90
N MET A 261 -6.67 14.79 -8.78
CA MET A 261 -6.88 15.96 -9.64
C MET A 261 -7.15 17.23 -8.81
N LEU A 262 -7.90 17.13 -7.71
CA LEU A 262 -8.09 18.23 -6.77
C LEU A 262 -6.78 18.65 -6.10
N ASN A 263 -5.94 17.67 -5.70
CA ASN A 263 -4.61 17.95 -5.17
C ASN A 263 -3.74 18.65 -6.22
N ASP A 264 -3.82 18.24 -7.48
CA ASP A 264 -2.99 18.75 -8.58
C ASP A 264 -3.38 20.19 -8.94
N ILE A 265 -4.67 20.48 -9.09
CA ILE A 265 -5.11 21.84 -9.41
C ILE A 265 -4.82 22.80 -8.26
N VAL A 266 -5.10 22.40 -7.01
CA VAL A 266 -4.84 23.22 -5.83
C VAL A 266 -3.35 23.51 -5.70
N TRP A 267 -2.49 22.49 -5.65
CA TRP A 267 -1.06 22.73 -5.47
C TRP A 267 -0.34 23.27 -6.70
N GLY A 268 -0.82 22.99 -7.92
CA GLY A 268 -0.34 23.63 -9.14
C GLY A 268 -0.57 25.14 -9.09
N THR A 269 -1.79 25.57 -8.75
CA THR A 269 -2.13 26.99 -8.57
C THR A 269 -1.38 27.62 -7.39
N VAL A 270 -1.34 26.97 -6.22
CA VAL A 270 -0.65 27.50 -5.02
C VAL A 270 0.85 27.64 -5.27
N ASN A 271 1.50 26.66 -5.87
CA ASN A 271 2.93 26.76 -6.20
C ASN A 271 3.20 27.80 -7.29
N PHE A 272 2.27 28.00 -8.24
CA PHE A 272 2.40 29.09 -9.21
C PHE A 272 2.35 30.46 -8.49
N LEU A 273 1.31 30.70 -7.69
CA LEU A 273 1.14 31.97 -6.96
C LEU A 273 2.27 32.26 -5.98
N THR A 274 2.80 31.23 -5.31
CA THR A 274 3.79 31.41 -4.22
C THR A 274 5.24 31.34 -4.71
N ASN A 275 5.58 30.49 -5.68
CA ASN A 275 6.93 30.41 -6.25
C ASN A 275 7.16 31.38 -7.42
N TYR A 276 6.12 32.01 -7.96
CA TYR A 276 6.21 33.12 -8.93
C TYR A 276 5.53 34.38 -8.40
N ASN A 277 5.59 34.60 -7.09
CA ASN A 277 4.98 35.71 -6.38
C ASN A 277 5.37 37.10 -6.95
N GLU A 278 6.57 37.24 -7.51
CA GLU A 278 7.04 38.43 -8.24
C GLU A 278 6.18 38.74 -9.48
N LEU A 279 5.75 37.72 -10.23
CA LEU A 279 4.91 37.87 -11.44
C LEU A 279 3.45 38.19 -11.11
N VAL A 280 2.97 37.78 -9.93
CA VAL A 280 1.59 38.02 -9.44
C VAL A 280 1.52 39.12 -8.39
N HIS A 281 2.62 39.84 -8.15
CA HIS A 281 2.76 40.93 -7.18
C HIS A 281 2.34 40.59 -5.73
N ILE A 282 2.60 39.36 -5.29
CA ILE A 282 2.37 38.90 -3.91
C ILE A 282 3.66 39.06 -3.09
N ALA A 283 3.57 39.70 -1.92
CA ALA A 283 4.71 39.84 -1.00
C ALA A 283 5.18 38.47 -0.48
N GLY A 284 6.49 38.27 -0.34
CA GLY A 284 7.09 37.00 0.12
C GLY A 284 6.49 36.43 1.42
N PRO A 285 6.29 37.23 2.49
CA PRO A 285 5.63 36.76 3.70
C PRO A 285 4.19 36.29 3.46
N THR A 286 3.43 36.97 2.60
CA THR A 286 2.07 36.56 2.22
C THR A 286 2.09 35.24 1.45
N ALA A 287 3.05 35.04 0.54
CA ALA A 287 3.23 33.77 -0.14
C ALA A 287 3.52 32.62 0.84
N GLY A 288 4.33 32.86 1.88
CA GLY A 288 4.54 31.92 2.98
C GLY A 288 3.25 31.55 3.71
N TRP A 289 2.44 32.53 4.13
CA TRP A 289 1.15 32.28 4.78
C TRP A 289 0.13 31.57 3.89
N ILE A 290 0.16 31.79 2.57
CA ILE A 290 -0.63 31.01 1.61
C ILE A 290 -0.19 29.53 1.63
N VAL A 291 1.11 29.23 1.56
CA VAL A 291 1.60 27.84 1.66
C VAL A 291 1.17 27.20 2.98
N ALA A 292 1.31 27.90 4.11
CA ALA A 292 0.88 27.40 5.42
C ALA A 292 -0.62 27.06 5.46
N GLY A 293 -1.48 27.93 4.91
CA GLY A 293 -2.92 27.67 4.82
C GLY A 293 -3.26 26.46 3.94
N PHE A 294 -2.55 26.25 2.84
CA PHE A 294 -2.78 25.08 1.97
C PHE A 294 -2.13 23.78 2.47
N LEU A 295 -1.15 23.83 3.39
CA LEU A 295 -0.74 22.62 4.13
C LEU A 295 -1.85 22.09 5.05
N PHE A 296 -2.78 22.94 5.52
CA PHE A 296 -4.00 22.46 6.20
C PHE A 296 -4.98 21.76 5.24
N PHE A 297 -5.00 22.18 3.97
CA PHE A 297 -5.80 21.50 2.94
C PHE A 297 -5.33 20.05 2.73
N ASP A 298 -4.02 19.75 2.79
CA ASP A 298 -3.52 18.36 2.71
C ASP A 298 -4.07 17.48 3.83
N PHE A 299 -4.08 17.97 5.08
CA PHE A 299 -4.69 17.27 6.21
C PHE A 299 -6.17 16.97 5.94
N CYS A 300 -6.95 17.98 5.53
CA CYS A 300 -8.36 17.81 5.17
C CYS A 300 -8.58 16.83 4.02
N LEU A 301 -7.72 16.86 2.99
CA LEU A 301 -7.77 15.95 1.85
C LEU A 301 -7.47 14.50 2.26
N ILE A 302 -6.55 14.27 3.18
CA ILE A 302 -6.25 12.93 3.71
C ILE A 302 -7.42 12.41 4.55
N LEU A 303 -8.04 13.25 5.40
CA LEU A 303 -9.25 12.86 6.12
C LEU A 303 -10.42 12.54 5.17
N TRP A 304 -10.56 13.30 4.07
CA TRP A 304 -11.57 13.00 3.06
C TRP A 304 -11.29 11.70 2.30
N LYS A 305 -10.03 11.44 1.91
CA LYS A 305 -9.60 10.14 1.34
C LYS A 305 -9.90 8.98 2.30
N ARG A 306 -9.66 9.15 3.61
CA ARG A 306 -10.05 8.18 4.64
C ARG A 306 -11.56 7.95 4.67
N HIS A 307 -12.38 9.01 4.60
CA HIS A 307 -13.83 8.88 4.54
C HIS A 307 -14.31 8.13 3.30
N LEU A 308 -13.76 8.42 2.11
CA LEU A 308 -14.07 7.69 0.88
C LEU A 308 -13.71 6.21 1.00
N ALA A 309 -12.53 5.88 1.53
CA ALA A 309 -12.11 4.50 1.78
C ALA A 309 -12.99 3.79 2.83
N LYS A 310 -13.48 4.50 3.87
CA LYS A 310 -14.43 3.94 4.86
C LYS A 310 -15.71 3.50 4.18
N ARG A 311 -16.25 4.31 3.25
CA ARG A 311 -17.48 3.97 2.53
C ARG A 311 -17.32 2.78 1.60
N GLU A 312 -16.15 2.61 0.98
CA GLU A 312 -15.87 1.41 0.17
C GLU A 312 -15.77 0.15 1.04
N TYR A 313 -15.14 0.25 2.21
CA TYR A 313 -15.15 -0.81 3.23
C TYR A 313 -16.56 -1.14 3.74
N GLU A 314 -17.36 -0.14 4.10
CA GLU A 314 -18.73 -0.33 4.62
C GLU A 314 -19.65 -1.04 3.61
N VAL A 315 -19.57 -0.66 2.33
CA VAL A 315 -20.29 -1.35 1.25
C VAL A 315 -19.84 -2.81 1.16
N LYS A 316 -18.52 -3.06 1.14
CA LYS A 316 -18.00 -4.42 1.01
C LYS A 316 -18.33 -5.31 2.21
N ARG A 317 -18.28 -4.76 3.41
CA ARG A 317 -18.65 -5.46 4.65
C ARG A 317 -20.13 -5.80 4.67
N THR A 318 -20.99 -4.86 4.26
CA THR A 318 -22.44 -5.10 4.12
C THR A 318 -22.73 -6.23 3.14
N GLN A 319 -22.01 -6.29 2.00
CA GLN A 319 -22.11 -7.39 1.04
C GLN A 319 -21.81 -8.74 1.70
N LEU A 320 -20.63 -8.87 2.33
CA LEU A 320 -20.21 -10.14 2.93
C LEU A 320 -21.13 -10.57 4.07
N CYS A 321 -21.63 -9.64 4.89
CA CYS A 321 -22.63 -9.96 5.93
C CYS A 321 -23.97 -10.43 5.34
N SER A 322 -24.43 -9.84 4.23
CA SER A 322 -25.65 -10.27 3.55
C SER A 322 -25.51 -11.64 2.87
N ASP A 323 -24.34 -11.93 2.28
CA ASP A 323 -24.04 -13.27 1.76
C ASP A 323 -23.98 -14.29 2.89
N LEU A 324 -23.35 -13.96 4.03
CA LEU A 324 -23.27 -14.86 5.18
C LEU A 324 -24.66 -15.22 5.71
N GLN A 325 -25.53 -14.22 5.89
CA GLN A 325 -26.93 -14.44 6.29
C GLN A 325 -27.67 -15.32 5.29
N TYR A 326 -27.49 -15.10 3.98
CA TYR A 326 -28.13 -15.91 2.94
C TYR A 326 -27.73 -17.40 3.02
N TYR A 327 -26.46 -17.72 3.22
CA TYR A 327 -26.02 -19.12 3.34
C TYR A 327 -26.35 -19.74 4.71
N GLN A 328 -26.44 -18.94 5.78
CA GLN A 328 -26.96 -19.39 7.08
C GLN A 328 -28.45 -19.75 6.99
N ASP A 329 -29.28 -18.86 6.41
CA ASP A 329 -30.70 -19.10 6.15
C ASP A 329 -30.93 -20.34 5.28
N LEU A 330 -30.02 -20.65 4.36
CA LEU A 330 -30.08 -21.84 3.50
C LEU A 330 -29.72 -23.11 4.29
N ALA A 331 -28.67 -23.07 5.11
CA ALA A 331 -28.26 -24.18 5.96
C ALA A 331 -29.30 -24.54 7.05
N GLU A 332 -30.05 -23.54 7.56
CA GLU A 332 -31.15 -23.75 8.50
C GLU A 332 -32.41 -24.37 7.86
N ARG A 333 -32.57 -24.28 6.53
CA ARG A 333 -33.71 -24.86 5.80
C ARG A 333 -33.53 -26.34 5.46
N ILE A 334 -32.31 -26.88 5.58
CA ILE A 334 -32.06 -28.30 5.35
C ILE A 334 -32.81 -29.11 6.42
N PRO A 335 -33.74 -30.01 6.03
CA PRO A 335 -34.58 -30.73 6.98
C PRO A 335 -33.77 -31.71 7.84
N ASN A 336 -34.32 -32.06 9.00
CA ASN A 336 -33.74 -33.10 9.85
C ASN A 336 -33.71 -34.44 9.11
N THR A 337 -32.61 -35.19 9.31
CA THR A 337 -32.26 -36.41 8.57
C THR A 337 -33.03 -37.67 8.99
N GLU A 338 -34.11 -37.53 9.77
CA GLU A 338 -34.86 -38.66 10.31
C GLU A 338 -35.74 -39.33 9.23
N GLY A 339 -35.43 -40.58 8.91
CA GLY A 339 -36.24 -41.43 8.03
C GLY A 339 -35.86 -41.43 6.54
N LEU A 340 -34.78 -40.74 6.16
CA LEU A 340 -34.28 -40.71 4.78
C LEU A 340 -33.53 -41.99 4.35
N GLY A 341 -33.45 -42.22 3.04
CA GLY A 341 -32.58 -43.25 2.47
C GLY A 341 -31.09 -42.92 2.64
N ALA A 342 -30.22 -43.94 2.58
CA ALA A 342 -28.77 -43.75 2.76
C ALA A 342 -28.10 -42.89 1.67
N GLU A 343 -28.70 -42.81 0.48
CA GLU A 343 -28.24 -41.97 -0.65
C GLU A 343 -28.62 -40.51 -0.42
N GLU A 344 -29.91 -40.23 -0.22
CA GLU A 344 -30.45 -38.90 0.15
C GLU A 344 -29.79 -38.31 1.40
N LEU A 345 -29.43 -39.16 2.37
CA LEU A 345 -28.73 -38.75 3.59
C LEU A 345 -27.31 -38.25 3.31
N ASN A 346 -26.59 -38.85 2.36
CA ASN A 346 -25.23 -38.44 2.01
C ASN A 346 -25.27 -37.12 1.24
N ASP A 347 -26.16 -36.98 0.26
CA ASP A 347 -26.30 -35.76 -0.54
C ASP A 347 -26.60 -34.53 0.35
N LEU A 348 -27.52 -34.66 1.31
CA LEU A 348 -27.82 -33.59 2.26
C LEU A 348 -26.68 -33.30 3.25
N LEU A 349 -25.87 -34.32 3.60
CA LEU A 349 -24.71 -34.14 4.46
C LEU A 349 -23.59 -33.39 3.74
N ASP A 350 -23.37 -33.68 2.46
CA ASP A 350 -22.42 -32.98 1.59
C ASP A 350 -22.87 -31.53 1.33
N GLU A 351 -24.16 -31.30 1.04
CA GLU A 351 -24.73 -29.94 0.90
C GLU A 351 -24.52 -29.13 2.20
N LYS A 352 -24.89 -29.70 3.35
CA LYS A 352 -24.73 -29.05 4.66
C LYS A 352 -23.27 -28.75 4.99
N THR A 353 -22.35 -29.64 4.60
CA THR A 353 -20.90 -29.45 4.77
C THR A 353 -20.39 -28.30 3.89
N MET A 354 -20.82 -28.25 2.62
CA MET A 354 -20.48 -27.17 1.68
C MET A 354 -20.97 -25.81 2.17
N LEU A 355 -22.22 -25.72 2.66
CA LEU A 355 -22.78 -24.47 3.20
C LEU A 355 -22.06 -24.02 4.48
N ALA A 356 -21.71 -24.96 5.38
CA ALA A 356 -20.93 -24.65 6.57
C ALA A 356 -19.54 -24.09 6.22
N GLU A 357 -18.86 -24.68 5.23
CA GLU A 357 -17.58 -24.20 4.73
C GLU A 357 -17.71 -22.82 4.06
N HIS A 358 -18.77 -22.58 3.28
CA HIS A 358 -19.05 -21.27 2.70
C HIS A 358 -19.23 -20.21 3.79
N CYS A 359 -20.00 -20.51 4.84
CA CYS A 359 -20.17 -19.63 6.00
C CYS A 359 -18.85 -19.38 6.75
N ARG A 360 -17.99 -20.40 6.89
CA ARG A 360 -16.65 -20.26 7.49
C ARG A 360 -15.79 -19.28 6.68
N LEU A 361 -15.70 -19.48 5.37
CA LEU A 361 -14.91 -18.62 4.49
C LEU A 361 -15.42 -17.18 4.47
N LEU A 362 -16.74 -16.96 4.47
CA LEU A 362 -17.31 -15.60 4.55
C LEU A 362 -16.99 -14.90 5.88
N ASN A 363 -17.02 -15.61 7.01
CA ASN A 363 -16.59 -15.06 8.30
C ASN A 363 -15.10 -14.66 8.27
N GLU A 364 -14.24 -15.50 7.70
CA GLU A 364 -12.82 -15.18 7.56
C GLU A 364 -12.56 -14.03 6.57
N GLN A 365 -13.36 -13.90 5.51
CA GLN A 365 -13.33 -12.73 4.62
C GLN A 365 -13.70 -11.44 5.36
N ILE A 366 -14.77 -11.45 6.16
CA ILE A 366 -15.17 -10.30 6.99
C ILE A 366 -14.04 -9.94 7.97
N LYS A 367 -13.47 -10.92 8.66
CA LYS A 367 -12.35 -10.71 9.59
C LYS A 367 -11.13 -10.10 8.89
N ARG A 368 -10.73 -10.61 7.72
CA ARG A 368 -9.62 -10.05 6.93
C ARG A 368 -9.92 -8.64 6.44
N LEU A 369 -11.14 -8.39 5.96
CA LEU A 369 -11.57 -7.06 5.53
C LEU A 369 -11.53 -6.04 6.68
N ASP A 370 -11.99 -6.42 7.87
CA ASP A 370 -11.95 -5.59 9.06
C ASP A 370 -10.49 -5.28 9.49
N ILE A 371 -9.58 -6.27 9.45
CA ILE A 371 -8.13 -6.08 9.69
C ILE A 371 -7.50 -5.12 8.66
N GLN A 372 -7.74 -5.35 7.38
CA GLN A 372 -7.21 -4.51 6.29
C GLN A 372 -7.74 -3.08 6.39
N TRP A 373 -9.01 -2.89 6.74
CA TRP A 373 -9.58 -1.57 6.98
C TRP A 373 -8.95 -0.88 8.19
N GLN A 374 -8.77 -1.58 9.32
CA GLN A 374 -8.12 -1.00 10.50
C GLN A 374 -6.68 -0.58 10.21
N ALA A 375 -5.90 -1.40 9.50
CA ALA A 375 -4.55 -1.05 9.05
C ALA A 375 -4.57 0.18 8.13
N LYS A 376 -5.41 0.18 7.09
CA LYS A 376 -5.55 1.30 6.14
C LYS A 376 -6.02 2.60 6.82
N SER A 377 -6.96 2.52 7.76
CA SER A 377 -7.44 3.64 8.56
C SER A 377 -6.33 4.20 9.46
N ALA A 378 -5.52 3.36 10.08
CA ALA A 378 -4.34 3.79 10.84
C ALA A 378 -3.30 4.47 9.94
N THR A 379 -3.03 3.94 8.74
CA THR A 379 -2.13 4.57 7.76
C THR A 379 -2.64 5.94 7.31
N TYR A 380 -3.95 6.13 7.13
CA TYR A 380 -4.51 7.46 6.90
C TYR A 380 -4.29 8.41 8.08
N TRP A 381 -4.42 7.95 9.33
CA TRP A 381 -4.13 8.78 10.51
C TRP A 381 -2.64 9.11 10.67
N PHE A 382 -1.75 8.19 10.30
CA PHE A 382 -0.31 8.40 10.24
C PHE A 382 0.05 9.48 9.21
N ASN A 383 -0.52 9.39 7.99
CA ASN A 383 -0.35 10.39 6.94
C ASN A 383 -1.01 11.73 7.28
N ALA A 384 -2.15 11.74 7.98
CA ALA A 384 -2.78 12.97 8.48
C ALA A 384 -1.95 13.65 9.57
N SER A 385 -1.33 12.86 10.46
CA SER A 385 -0.37 13.35 11.45
C SER A 385 0.86 13.95 10.77
N ALA A 386 1.38 13.31 9.71
CA ALA A 386 2.46 13.87 8.89
C ALA A 386 2.06 15.22 8.27
N ALA A 387 0.86 15.35 7.71
CA ALA A 387 0.34 16.62 7.19
C ALA A 387 0.32 17.73 8.25
N LEU A 388 -0.19 17.43 9.46
CA LEU A 388 -0.22 18.38 10.56
C LEU A 388 1.17 18.77 11.06
N LEU A 389 2.11 17.83 11.17
CA LEU A 389 3.49 18.13 11.56
C LEU A 389 4.20 19.00 10.51
N LEU A 390 3.94 18.75 9.22
CA LEU A 390 4.46 19.55 8.10
C LEU A 390 3.89 20.98 8.13
N MET A 391 2.57 21.11 8.29
CA MET A 391 1.87 22.39 8.44
C MET A 391 2.37 23.16 9.67
N ALA A 392 2.44 22.52 10.83
CA ALA A 392 2.84 23.13 12.10
C ALA A 392 4.30 23.56 12.07
N GLY A 393 5.22 22.69 11.62
CA GLY A 393 6.63 23.03 11.45
C GLY A 393 6.82 24.20 10.48
N PHE A 394 6.18 24.17 9.31
CA PHE A 394 6.30 25.26 8.35
C PHE A 394 5.74 26.58 8.89
N SER A 395 4.56 26.56 9.51
CA SER A 395 3.92 27.75 10.10
C SER A 395 4.75 28.33 11.25
N ALA A 396 5.24 27.47 12.15
CA ALA A 396 6.09 27.87 13.27
C ALA A 396 7.42 28.48 12.78
N SER A 397 7.98 28.00 11.67
CA SER A 397 9.21 28.58 11.07
C SER A 397 9.04 30.02 10.58
N MET A 398 7.81 30.49 10.38
CA MET A 398 7.50 31.89 10.01
C MET A 398 7.18 32.77 11.22
N ILE A 399 6.79 32.17 12.36
CA ILE A 399 6.49 32.89 13.61
C ILE A 399 7.77 33.09 14.43
N PHE A 400 8.63 32.06 14.49
CA PHE A 400 9.84 32.11 15.29
C PHE A 400 10.98 32.83 14.56
N SER A 401 11.59 33.81 15.22
CA SER A 401 12.84 34.46 14.80
C SER A 401 14.13 33.80 15.31
N PRO A 402 14.19 33.09 16.48
CA PRO A 402 15.44 32.48 16.93
C PRO A 402 15.93 31.38 15.97
N PRO A 403 17.19 31.43 15.47
CA PRO A 403 17.67 30.48 14.45
C PRO A 403 17.56 29.00 14.84
N ILE A 404 17.74 28.67 16.13
CA ILE A 404 17.57 27.32 16.68
C ILE A 404 16.12 26.84 16.52
N MET A 405 15.14 27.70 16.80
CA MET A 405 13.71 27.36 16.65
C MET A 405 13.33 27.19 15.18
N VAL A 406 13.83 28.06 14.30
CA VAL A 406 13.64 27.94 12.85
C VAL A 406 14.21 26.62 12.32
N LEU A 407 15.41 26.23 12.77
CA LEU A 407 16.01 24.94 12.43
C LEU A 407 15.16 23.76 12.92
N ALA A 408 14.74 23.77 14.19
CA ALA A 408 13.87 22.72 14.75
C ALA A 408 12.57 22.56 13.95
N CYS A 409 11.98 23.66 13.51
CA CYS A 409 10.78 23.68 12.67
C CYS A 409 11.01 23.00 11.31
N TYR A 410 12.12 23.29 10.62
CA TYR A 410 12.43 22.62 9.34
C TYR A 410 12.85 21.15 9.50
N MET A 411 13.48 20.77 10.62
CA MET A 411 13.70 19.36 10.94
C MET A 411 12.38 18.60 11.17
N LEU A 412 11.38 19.24 11.79
CA LEU A 412 10.04 18.66 11.94
C LEU A 412 9.36 18.45 10.57
N CYS A 413 9.50 19.39 9.64
CA CYS A 413 9.03 19.22 8.25
C CYS A 413 9.74 18.05 7.54
N THR A 414 11.06 17.93 7.70
CA THR A 414 11.85 16.80 7.20
C THR A 414 11.34 15.46 7.76
N PHE A 415 11.07 15.38 9.05
CA PHE A 415 10.50 14.20 9.69
C PHE A 415 9.11 13.86 9.14
N ALA A 416 8.24 14.87 8.96
CA ALA A 416 6.92 14.68 8.38
C ALA A 416 6.95 14.15 6.94
N VAL A 417 7.88 14.61 6.09
CA VAL A 417 8.04 14.06 4.73
C VAL A 417 8.60 12.63 4.76
N ALA A 418 9.49 12.32 5.71
CA ALA A 418 9.96 10.95 5.91
C ALA A 418 8.83 10.01 6.36
N MET A 419 7.84 10.48 7.14
CA MET A 419 6.63 9.71 7.47
C MET A 419 5.86 9.34 6.20
N TYR A 420 5.57 10.30 5.31
CA TYR A 420 4.88 10.01 4.04
C TYR A 420 5.64 8.96 3.20
N LEU A 421 6.97 9.01 3.17
CA LEU A 421 7.80 8.02 2.45
C LEU A 421 7.86 6.65 3.16
N SER A 422 7.31 6.52 4.36
CA SER A 422 7.27 5.28 5.17
C SER A 422 5.87 4.68 5.31
N ASP A 423 4.87 5.22 4.62
CA ASP A 423 3.45 4.86 4.79
C ASP A 423 3.15 3.38 4.50
N GLY A 424 3.71 2.81 3.41
CA GLY A 424 3.56 1.40 3.08
C GLY A 424 4.22 0.45 4.09
N ALA A 425 5.36 0.87 4.67
CA ALA A 425 6.02 0.11 5.72
C ALA A 425 5.23 0.17 7.04
N TYR A 426 4.65 1.33 7.36
CA TYR A 426 3.74 1.50 8.50
C TYR A 426 2.46 0.66 8.34
N ASN A 427 1.87 0.64 7.14
CA ASN A 427 0.68 -0.16 6.84
C ASN A 427 0.94 -1.65 7.07
N LYS A 428 2.05 -2.18 6.53
CA LYS A 428 2.45 -3.58 6.73
C LYS A 428 2.72 -3.89 8.22
N TYR A 429 3.39 -2.98 8.94
CA TYR A 429 3.58 -3.10 10.38
C TYR A 429 2.24 -3.20 11.14
N LYS A 430 1.29 -2.30 10.84
CA LYS A 430 0.01 -2.29 11.55
C LYS A 430 -0.90 -3.48 11.18
N GLU A 431 -0.90 -3.90 9.92
CA GLU A 431 -1.57 -5.13 9.47
C GLU A 431 -1.04 -6.36 10.21
N LYS A 432 0.28 -6.54 10.28
CA LYS A 432 0.89 -7.68 11.00
C LYS A 432 0.72 -7.59 12.51
N SER A 433 0.63 -6.39 13.09
CA SER A 433 0.23 -6.20 14.49
C SER A 433 -1.19 -6.73 14.72
N LEU A 434 -2.15 -6.34 13.89
CA LEU A 434 -3.55 -6.74 14.03
C LEU A 434 -3.76 -8.24 13.78
N LEU A 435 -2.98 -8.85 12.88
CA LEU A 435 -2.96 -10.31 12.69
C LEU A 435 -2.41 -11.04 13.92
N LEU A 436 -1.34 -10.53 14.55
CA LEU A 436 -0.81 -11.06 15.81
C LEU A 436 -1.82 -10.93 16.96
N ASP A 437 -2.45 -9.76 17.11
CA ASP A 437 -3.48 -9.51 18.13
C ASP A 437 -4.62 -10.54 17.99
N ASN A 438 -5.10 -10.77 16.76
CA ASN A 438 -6.13 -11.77 16.46
C ASN A 438 -5.67 -13.22 16.71
N ALA A 439 -4.43 -13.57 16.36
CA ALA A 439 -3.86 -14.90 16.59
C ALA A 439 -3.73 -15.21 18.10
N GLY A 440 -3.46 -14.20 18.92
CA GLY A 440 -3.43 -14.33 20.39
C GLY A 440 -4.80 -14.65 21.01
N PHE A 441 -5.91 -14.21 20.40
CA PHE A 441 -7.25 -14.57 20.86
C PHE A 441 -7.67 -15.99 20.41
N GLU A 442 -7.16 -16.49 19.29
CA GLU A 442 -7.56 -17.79 18.72
C GLU A 442 -6.57 -18.93 19.04
N ASN A 443 -5.41 -18.65 19.65
CA ASN A 443 -4.32 -19.60 19.88
C ASN A 443 -3.78 -20.30 18.60
N LEU A 444 -4.01 -19.70 17.42
CA LEU A 444 -3.61 -20.26 16.12
C LEU A 444 -2.32 -19.60 15.61
N ASN A 445 -1.26 -20.41 15.42
CA ASN A 445 -0.01 -20.01 14.74
C ASN A 445 0.66 -18.74 15.31
N TYR A 446 0.53 -18.48 16.61
CA TYR A 446 1.00 -17.26 17.27
C TYR A 446 2.48 -16.93 16.98
N ASP A 447 3.38 -17.92 17.05
CA ASP A 447 4.82 -17.71 16.82
C ASP A 447 5.15 -17.25 15.39
N LYS A 448 4.41 -17.75 14.38
CA LYS A 448 4.53 -17.30 12.99
C LYS A 448 4.15 -15.82 12.87
N TYR A 449 2.98 -15.45 13.39
CA TYR A 449 2.52 -14.06 13.36
C TYR A 449 3.43 -13.14 14.19
N LEU A 450 4.01 -13.62 15.29
CA LEU A 450 4.96 -12.88 16.12
C LEU A 450 6.28 -12.62 15.38
N ALA A 451 6.77 -13.59 14.61
CA ALA A 451 7.94 -13.43 13.74
C ALA A 451 7.67 -12.41 12.61
N GLU A 452 6.55 -12.55 11.90
CA GLU A 452 6.14 -11.61 10.84
C GLU A 452 5.94 -10.19 11.37
N TYR A 453 5.34 -10.02 12.55
CA TYR A 453 5.21 -8.73 13.23
C TYR A 453 6.57 -8.12 13.59
N LYS A 454 7.47 -8.89 14.23
CA LYS A 454 8.83 -8.43 14.57
C LYS A 454 9.58 -7.97 13.34
N GLN A 455 9.49 -8.72 12.23
CA GLN A 455 10.09 -8.34 10.95
C GLN A 455 9.47 -7.05 10.40
N ALA A 456 8.15 -6.96 10.31
CA ALA A 456 7.47 -5.78 9.77
C ALA A 456 7.73 -4.50 10.60
N ARG A 457 7.80 -4.63 11.94
CA ARG A 457 8.17 -3.54 12.85
C ARG A 457 9.61 -3.07 12.62
N ASN A 458 10.54 -4.00 12.47
CA ASN A 458 11.94 -3.67 12.21
C ASN A 458 12.12 -3.04 10.82
N ASP A 459 11.46 -3.58 9.79
CA ASP A 459 11.41 -2.99 8.45
C ASP A 459 10.82 -1.56 8.49
N PHE A 460 9.76 -1.30 9.27
CA PHE A 460 9.20 0.04 9.46
C PHE A 460 10.19 1.00 10.13
N TYR A 461 10.76 0.66 11.29
CA TYR A 461 11.72 1.54 11.98
C TYR A 461 12.97 1.80 11.13
N LEU A 462 13.48 0.77 10.43
CA LEU A 462 14.60 0.92 9.52
C LEU A 462 14.25 1.83 8.33
N THR A 463 13.05 1.68 7.76
CA THR A 463 12.58 2.53 6.66
C THR A 463 12.42 3.98 7.11
N MET A 464 11.82 4.22 8.28
CA MET A 464 11.66 5.56 8.84
C MET A 464 13.02 6.21 9.15
N ALA A 465 13.94 5.49 9.80
CA ALA A 465 15.29 6.00 10.08
C ALA A 465 16.09 6.28 8.80
N LYS A 466 16.04 5.37 7.80
CA LYS A 466 16.63 5.59 6.47
C LYS A 466 16.04 6.83 5.80
N ASN A 467 14.72 6.94 5.78
CA ASN A 467 14.01 8.06 5.16
C ASN A 467 14.35 9.38 5.84
N VAL A 468 14.45 9.47 7.17
CA VAL A 468 14.85 10.70 7.89
C VAL A 468 16.31 11.08 7.67
N VAL A 469 17.23 10.12 7.78
CA VAL A 469 18.67 10.40 7.90
C VAL A 469 19.39 10.41 6.55
N MET A 470 19.16 9.42 5.68
CA MET A 470 19.98 9.24 4.48
C MET A 470 19.91 10.43 3.51
N PRO A 471 18.74 11.05 3.23
CA PRO A 471 18.69 12.17 2.30
C PRO A 471 19.35 13.44 2.87
N ALA A 472 19.17 13.74 4.15
CA ALA A 472 19.88 14.85 4.79
C ALA A 472 21.40 14.65 4.76
N LEU A 473 21.85 13.42 5.06
CA LEU A 473 23.25 13.02 5.02
C LEU A 473 23.84 13.14 3.60
N LEU A 474 23.16 12.62 2.58
CA LEU A 474 23.59 12.68 1.18
C LEU A 474 23.59 14.12 0.64
N ILE A 475 22.59 14.94 0.95
CA ILE A 475 22.54 16.36 0.55
C ILE A 475 23.71 17.13 1.18
N THR A 476 23.98 16.90 2.47
CA THR A 476 25.13 17.49 3.15
C THR A 476 26.45 17.06 2.51
N MET A 477 26.62 15.75 2.22
CA MET A 477 27.82 15.28 1.54
C MET A 477 27.97 15.85 0.13
N ILE A 478 26.90 15.94 -0.67
CA ILE A 478 26.97 16.53 -2.02
C ILE A 478 27.47 17.97 -1.96
N ALA A 479 27.04 18.75 -0.96
CA ALA A 479 27.43 20.15 -0.81
C ALA A 479 28.86 20.33 -0.27
N VAL A 480 29.37 19.41 0.54
CA VAL A 480 30.73 19.46 1.11
C VAL A 480 31.77 18.78 0.20
N CYS A 481 31.47 17.59 -0.32
CA CYS A 481 32.34 16.75 -1.15
C CYS A 481 31.51 15.73 -1.94
N TRP A 482 31.17 16.06 -3.18
CA TRP A 482 30.34 15.19 -4.04
C TRP A 482 30.96 13.80 -4.27
N GLN A 483 32.30 13.69 -4.26
CA GLN A 483 32.99 12.41 -4.39
C GLN A 483 32.71 11.49 -3.18
N ALA A 484 32.67 12.04 -1.97
CA ALA A 484 32.31 11.30 -0.77
C ALA A 484 30.84 10.87 -0.80
N ALA A 485 29.94 11.73 -1.30
CA ALA A 485 28.53 11.36 -1.50
C ALA A 485 28.37 10.19 -2.47
N VAL A 486 29.10 10.17 -3.58
CA VAL A 486 29.12 9.05 -4.53
C VAL A 486 29.67 7.78 -3.88
N ALA A 487 30.78 7.86 -3.13
CA ALA A 487 31.34 6.72 -2.42
C ALA A 487 30.36 6.11 -1.40
N VAL A 488 29.67 6.95 -0.61
CA VAL A 488 28.68 6.48 0.37
C VAL A 488 27.41 5.96 -0.32
N ALA A 489 26.98 6.55 -1.44
CA ALA A 489 25.89 6.00 -2.25
C ALA A 489 26.23 4.60 -2.80
N LEU A 490 27.45 4.40 -3.31
CA LEU A 490 27.93 3.10 -3.78
C LEU A 490 28.04 2.07 -2.65
N LEU A 491 28.55 2.46 -1.48
CA LEU A 491 28.58 1.60 -0.28
C LEU A 491 27.16 1.23 0.18
N TYR A 492 26.22 2.17 0.16
CA TYR A 492 24.82 1.93 0.51
C TYR A 492 24.13 0.98 -0.49
N ILE A 493 24.37 1.16 -1.80
CA ILE A 493 23.92 0.23 -2.84
C ILE A 493 24.51 -1.16 -2.57
N GLY A 494 25.81 -1.27 -2.34
CA GLY A 494 26.48 -2.53 -2.00
C GLY A 494 25.88 -3.22 -0.76
N TYR A 495 25.62 -2.47 0.32
CA TYR A 495 24.95 -2.98 1.51
C TYR A 495 23.52 -3.46 1.23
N GLN A 496 22.73 -2.71 0.45
CA GLN A 496 21.37 -3.12 0.08
C GLN A 496 21.38 -4.35 -0.83
N LEU A 497 22.37 -4.49 -1.72
CA LEU A 497 22.57 -5.70 -2.52
C LEU A 497 22.94 -6.91 -1.64
N LEU A 498 23.84 -6.74 -0.67
CA LEU A 498 24.19 -7.80 0.30
C LEU A 498 22.99 -8.21 1.17
N SER A 499 22.21 -7.25 1.67
CA SER A 499 20.98 -7.53 2.43
C SER A 499 19.89 -8.17 1.57
N SER A 500 19.87 -7.90 0.26
CA SER A 500 18.96 -8.57 -0.68
C SER A 500 19.45 -9.98 -1.01
N ALA A 501 20.78 -10.20 -1.06
CA ALA A 501 21.37 -11.52 -1.25
C ALA A 501 21.10 -12.46 -0.07
N SER A 502 21.23 -11.96 1.17
CA SER A 502 20.92 -12.75 2.36
C SER A 502 19.43 -13.07 2.48
N LYS A 503 18.54 -12.12 2.15
CA LYS A 503 17.09 -12.38 2.04
C LYS A 503 16.78 -13.42 0.95
N HIS A 504 17.34 -13.28 -0.25
CA HIS A 504 17.17 -14.25 -1.35
C HIS A 504 17.71 -15.65 -1.01
N ALA A 505 18.76 -15.74 -0.19
CA ALA A 505 19.26 -17.02 0.32
C ALA A 505 18.31 -17.64 1.35
N ALA A 506 17.74 -16.83 2.26
CA ALA A 506 16.75 -17.28 3.25
C ALA A 506 15.43 -17.72 2.59
N ASP A 507 14.89 -16.92 1.66
CA ASP A 507 13.64 -17.22 0.93
C ASP A 507 13.75 -18.49 0.07
N ASN A 508 14.97 -18.90 -0.30
CA ASN A 508 15.22 -20.12 -1.07
C ASN A 508 15.51 -21.37 -0.21
N LYS A 509 15.74 -21.25 1.11
CA LYS A 509 15.82 -22.42 2.01
C LYS A 509 14.53 -23.27 1.93
N ASN A 510 14.63 -24.56 2.20
CA ASN A 510 13.47 -25.43 2.31
C ASN A 510 12.75 -25.13 3.64
N PRO A 511 11.40 -25.14 3.72
CA PRO A 511 10.70 -25.07 5.01
C PRO A 511 11.18 -26.11 6.05
N GLU A 512 11.66 -27.28 5.60
CA GLU A 512 12.31 -28.27 6.47
C GLU A 512 13.65 -27.75 7.06
N ASP A 513 14.48 -27.05 6.28
CA ASP A 513 15.73 -26.44 6.79
C ASP A 513 15.43 -25.34 7.82
N ILE A 514 14.34 -24.59 7.62
CA ILE A 514 13.91 -23.53 8.53
C ILE A 514 13.33 -24.12 9.83
N ALA A 515 12.61 -25.25 9.73
CA ALA A 515 12.15 -26.00 10.90
C ALA A 515 13.34 -26.54 11.72
N ILE A 516 14.33 -27.16 11.06
CA ILE A 516 15.56 -27.64 11.70
C ILE A 516 16.36 -26.49 12.33
N GLU A 517 16.47 -25.33 11.67
CA GLU A 517 17.16 -24.15 12.21
C GLU A 517 16.42 -23.54 13.42
N LEU A 518 15.09 -23.59 13.45
CA LEU A 518 14.27 -23.22 14.62
C LEU A 518 14.38 -24.23 15.77
N GLU A 519 14.45 -25.53 15.45
CA GLU A 519 14.58 -26.61 16.42
C GLU A 519 15.96 -26.56 17.08
N LEU A 520 17.04 -26.37 16.31
CA LEU A 520 18.40 -26.12 16.81
C LEU A 520 18.49 -24.85 17.68
N LEU A 521 17.81 -23.76 17.30
CA LEU A 521 17.71 -22.54 18.12
C LEU A 521 16.90 -22.76 19.41
N SER A 522 16.04 -23.78 19.47
CA SER A 522 15.32 -24.18 20.68
C SER A 522 16.18 -25.08 21.58
N GLU A 523 17.04 -25.93 21.00
CA GLU A 523 17.95 -26.81 21.74
C GLU A 523 19.16 -26.07 22.35
N GLU A 524 19.61 -24.94 21.79
CA GLU A 524 20.69 -24.12 22.36
C GLU A 524 20.37 -23.48 23.73
N LYS A 525 19.16 -23.69 24.30
CA LYS A 525 18.88 -23.46 25.73
C LYS A 525 18.12 -24.64 26.34
N PRO A 526 18.88 -25.57 26.96
CA PRO A 526 18.82 -25.55 28.42
C PRO A 526 20.13 -25.96 29.11
N LEU A 527 20.70 -25.09 29.96
CA LEU A 527 21.08 -25.47 31.32
C LEU A 527 21.37 -24.25 32.22
N LYS A 528 20.34 -23.80 32.96
CA LYS A 528 20.49 -23.22 34.32
C LYS A 528 19.11 -23.14 34.99
N LYS A 529 18.65 -24.31 35.43
CA LYS A 529 17.46 -24.46 36.27
C LYS A 529 17.92 -24.72 37.71
N GLU A 530 18.50 -23.70 38.34
CA GLU A 530 18.72 -23.71 39.79
C GLU A 530 17.53 -23.06 40.49
N MET A 531 16.84 -23.91 41.24
CA MET A 531 15.92 -23.66 42.36
C MET A 531 15.70 -22.20 42.81
N VAL A 532 14.46 -21.72 42.65
CA VAL A 532 13.75 -21.02 43.73
C VAL A 532 12.33 -21.59 43.80
N GLN A 533 11.94 -22.11 44.96
CA GLN A 533 10.56 -22.47 45.33
C GLN A 533 10.10 -21.52 46.44
N MET A 534 8.84 -21.05 46.37
CA MET A 534 8.12 -20.30 47.43
C MET A 534 8.78 -18.92 47.73
N GLU A 535 8.12 -17.80 48.04
CA GLU A 535 6.77 -17.42 48.48
C GLU A 535 6.50 -15.97 47.94
N ASP A 536 5.31 -15.37 47.89
CA ASP A 536 3.96 -15.75 48.36
C ASP A 536 2.86 -15.11 47.46
N SER A 537 1.58 -15.26 47.85
CA SER A 537 0.35 -14.66 47.35
C SER A 537 0.31 -13.14 47.11
N THR A 538 -0.51 -12.70 46.14
CA THR A 538 -1.43 -11.56 46.32
C THR A 538 -2.55 -11.58 45.26
N GLU A 539 -3.76 -11.21 45.69
CA GLU A 539 -4.99 -11.21 44.92
C GLU A 539 -4.96 -10.34 43.65
N TYR A 540 -5.71 -10.76 42.63
CA TYR A 540 -6.22 -9.84 41.61
C TYR A 540 -7.65 -10.21 41.21
N GLU A 541 -8.59 -9.28 41.40
CA GLU A 541 -10.00 -9.48 41.08
C GLU A 541 -10.28 -9.43 39.55
N PRO A 542 -11.32 -10.12 39.05
CA PRO A 542 -11.75 -10.03 37.66
C PRO A 542 -12.68 -8.82 37.45
N GLY A 543 -12.26 -7.82 36.66
CA GLY A 543 -13.01 -6.57 36.51
C GLY A 543 -12.94 -5.91 35.13
N SER A 544 -14.13 -5.68 34.57
CA SER A 544 -14.52 -4.74 33.49
C SER A 544 -14.03 -4.94 32.05
N CYS A 545 -15.00 -5.26 31.19
CA CYS A 545 -14.97 -4.97 29.75
C CYS A 545 -14.88 -3.46 29.50
N VAL A 546 -14.23 -3.05 28.41
CA VAL A 546 -14.24 -1.66 27.89
C VAL A 546 -14.65 -1.70 26.41
N PRO A 547 -15.47 -0.74 25.90
CA PRO A 547 -16.15 -0.90 24.61
C PRO A 547 -15.29 -0.48 23.40
N CYS A 548 -15.62 -1.03 22.23
CA CYS A 548 -15.13 -0.56 20.95
C CYS A 548 -15.61 0.86 20.61
N PHE A 549 -14.74 1.65 19.97
CA PHE A 549 -15.05 2.90 19.25
C PHE A 549 -14.22 3.00 17.97
#